data_AF-A0A7L2GPR1-F1
#
_entry.id   AF-A0A7L2GPR1-F1
#
_cell.length_a   1.000
_cell.length_b   1.000
_cell.length_c   1.000
_cell.angle_alpha   90.00
_cell.angle_beta   90.00
_cell.angle_gamma   90.00
#
_symmetry.space_group_name_H-M   'P 1'
#
loop_
_entity.id
_entity.type
_entity.pdbx_description
1 polymer ?
#
loop_
_entity_poly.entity_id
_entity_poly.type
_entity_poly.pdbx_seq_one_letter_code
_entity_poly.pdbx_strand_id
1 'polypeptide(L)'
;ACNCSGRSDECAYDPELYRRSGHGGRCRNCRDNTAGPRCERCRQNHYRWDPRAPCQPCHCHPEGSLQPQCDSSGTCLCKANVTGWKCERCKDGYH
;
A
#
# COMPACT_ATOMS: atom_id res chain seq x y z
N ALA A 1 -14.26 -9.83 -19.64
CA ALA A 1 -14.08 -8.46 -19.11
C ALA A 1 -12.99 -8.47 -18.04
N CYS A 2 -12.16 -7.43 -17.96
CA CYS A 2 -11.15 -7.31 -16.90
C CYS A 2 -11.80 -6.88 -15.58
N ASN A 3 -11.37 -7.47 -14.47
CA ASN A 3 -11.77 -7.04 -13.14
C ASN A 3 -10.65 -6.19 -12.53
N CYS A 4 -10.86 -4.88 -12.51
CA CYS A 4 -9.92 -3.90 -11.94
C CYS A 4 -10.43 -3.27 -10.64
N SER A 5 -11.35 -3.94 -9.93
CA SER A 5 -11.93 -3.45 -8.67
C SER A 5 -12.54 -2.05 -8.75
N GLY A 6 -12.97 -1.60 -9.95
CA GLY A 6 -13.44 -0.23 -10.20
C GLY A 6 -12.34 0.84 -10.18
N ARG A 7 -11.08 0.46 -9.99
CA ARG A 7 -9.92 1.37 -9.85
C ARG A 7 -9.15 1.58 -11.15
N SER A 8 -9.54 0.90 -12.22
CA SER A 8 -9.05 1.18 -13.57
C SER A 8 -10.09 0.77 -14.60
N ASP A 9 -10.11 1.51 -15.70
CA ASP A 9 -10.97 1.25 -16.86
C ASP A 9 -10.13 0.66 -18.03
N GLU A 10 -8.82 0.46 -17.82
CA GLU A 10 -7.87 -0.06 -18.80
C GLU A 10 -7.19 -1.33 -18.31
N CYS A 11 -7.06 -2.32 -19.19
CA CYS A 11 -6.28 -3.52 -18.92
C CYS A 11 -5.63 -4.07 -20.19
N ALA A 12 -4.63 -4.93 -20.01
CA ALA A 12 -4.00 -5.68 -21.09
C ALA A 12 -3.86 -7.15 -20.72
N TYR A 13 -3.76 -8.00 -21.74
CA TYR A 13 -3.43 -9.40 -21.54
C TYR A 13 -1.94 -9.57 -21.18
N ASP A 14 -1.69 -10.32 -20.12
CA ASP A 14 -0.38 -10.67 -19.59
C ASP A 14 -0.26 -12.21 -19.58
N PRO A 15 0.52 -12.80 -20.51
CA PRO A 15 0.65 -14.25 -20.64
C PRO A 15 1.40 -14.90 -19.47
N GLU A 16 2.23 -14.16 -18.73
CA GLU A 16 2.90 -14.68 -17.53
C GLU A 16 1.94 -14.78 -16.36
N LEU A 17 1.09 -13.76 -16.19
CA LEU A 17 0.04 -13.78 -15.19
C LEU A 17 -0.96 -14.92 -15.44
N TYR A 18 -1.33 -15.14 -16.71
CA TYR A 18 -2.19 -16.25 -17.10
C TYR A 18 -1.57 -17.60 -16.74
N ARG A 19 -0.31 -17.83 -17.13
CA ARG A 19 0.42 -19.06 -16.80
C ARG A 19 0.50 -19.35 -15.31
N ARG A 20 0.62 -18.32 -14.47
CA ARG A 20 0.74 -18.48 -13.00
C ARG A 20 -0.60 -18.59 -12.27
N SER A 21 -1.67 -17.96 -12.77
CA SER A 21 -2.91 -17.78 -11.99
C SER A 21 -4.20 -18.19 -12.72
N GLY A 22 -4.13 -18.60 -13.98
CA GLY A 22 -5.30 -18.87 -14.82
C GLY A 22 -6.05 -17.61 -15.30
N HIS A 23 -5.56 -16.41 -14.94
CA HIS A 23 -6.15 -15.14 -15.32
C HIS A 23 -5.11 -14.26 -16.01
N GLY A 24 -5.38 -13.82 -17.24
CA GLY A 24 -4.41 -13.03 -18.01
C GLY A 24 -4.63 -11.52 -17.99
N GLY A 25 -5.75 -11.02 -17.47
CA GLY A 25 -6.02 -9.59 -17.45
C GLY A 25 -5.19 -8.87 -16.39
N ARG A 26 -4.32 -7.94 -16.80
CA ARG A 26 -3.59 -7.03 -15.93
C ARG A 26 -4.06 -5.59 -16.16
N CYS A 27 -4.59 -4.98 -15.10
CA CYS A 27 -5.04 -3.60 -15.12
C CYS A 27 -3.86 -2.63 -15.28
N ARG A 28 -4.10 -1.53 -15.99
CA ARG A 28 -3.15 -0.42 -16.20
C ARG A 28 -3.63 0.81 -15.44
N ASN A 29 -2.74 1.76 -15.15
CA ASN A 29 -3.12 3.06 -14.59
C ASN A 29 -4.04 2.98 -13.35
N CYS A 30 -3.76 2.05 -12.42
CA CYS A 30 -4.55 1.90 -11.20
C CYS A 30 -4.66 3.22 -10.42
N ARG A 31 -5.89 3.70 -10.24
CA ARG A 31 -6.26 4.91 -9.48
C ARG A 31 -6.14 4.70 -7.97
N ASP A 32 -6.32 5.76 -7.20
CA ASP A 32 -6.50 5.69 -5.74
C ASP A 32 -5.34 5.03 -4.97
N ASN A 33 -4.12 5.21 -5.47
CA ASN A 33 -2.90 4.61 -4.94
C ASN A 33 -2.98 3.08 -4.79
N THR A 34 -3.73 2.43 -5.68
CA THR A 34 -3.82 0.97 -5.74
C THR A 34 -2.78 0.37 -6.68
N ALA A 35 -2.54 -0.92 -6.49
CA ALA A 35 -1.59 -1.75 -7.22
C ALA A 35 -2.08 -3.21 -7.24
N GLY A 36 -1.35 -4.04 -7.98
CA GLY A 36 -1.71 -5.44 -8.22
C GLY A 36 -2.36 -5.62 -9.60
N PRO A 37 -2.48 -6.87 -10.09
CA PRO A 37 -3.02 -7.13 -11.42
C PRO A 37 -4.48 -6.70 -11.59
N ARG A 38 -5.22 -6.54 -10.49
CA ARG A 38 -6.63 -6.14 -10.44
C ARG A 38 -6.84 -4.83 -9.69
N CYS A 39 -5.77 -4.08 -9.41
CA CYS A 39 -5.79 -2.89 -8.55
C CYS A 39 -6.37 -3.18 -7.15
N GLU A 40 -6.15 -4.39 -6.64
CA GLU A 40 -6.83 -4.94 -5.47
C GLU A 40 -6.17 -4.57 -4.14
N ARG A 41 -4.91 -4.13 -4.15
CA ARG A 41 -4.13 -3.80 -2.95
C ARG A 41 -3.59 -2.38 -3.03
N CYS A 42 -3.21 -1.81 -1.90
CA CYS A 42 -2.53 -0.52 -1.92
C CYS A 42 -1.13 -0.66 -2.54
N ARG A 43 -0.63 0.43 -3.12
CA ARG A 43 0.78 0.58 -3.46
C ARG A 43 1.64 0.44 -2.20
N GLN A 44 2.91 0.17 -2.40
CA GLN A 44 3.87 0.20 -1.31
C GLN A 44 3.85 1.59 -0.63
N ASN A 45 4.07 1.59 0.67
CA ASN A 45 4.01 2.73 1.57
C ASN A 45 2.62 3.39 1.66
N HIS A 46 1.56 2.62 1.38
CA HIS A 46 0.17 3.06 1.51
C HIS A 46 -0.68 2.01 2.25
N TYR A 47 -1.80 2.45 2.82
CA TYR A 47 -2.76 1.62 3.52
C TYR A 47 -4.19 2.13 3.27
N ARG A 48 -5.20 1.33 3.61
CA ARG A 48 -6.59 1.78 3.68
C ARG A 48 -7.33 0.95 4.72
N TRP A 49 -8.20 1.60 5.48
CA TRP A 49 -9.08 0.92 6.41
C TRP A 49 -10.33 0.39 5.71
N ASP A 50 -10.95 1.22 4.88
CA ASP A 50 -12.11 0.86 4.07
C ASP A 50 -11.66 0.42 2.66
N PRO A 51 -12.00 -0.81 2.21
CA PRO A 51 -11.73 -1.28 0.85
C PRO A 51 -12.28 -0.37 -0.26
N ARG A 52 -13.34 0.40 0.01
CA ARG A 52 -13.97 1.34 -0.92
C ARG A 52 -13.30 2.72 -0.90
N ALA A 53 -12.53 3.05 0.13
CA ALA A 53 -11.79 4.30 0.20
C ALA A 53 -10.48 4.25 -0.62
N PRO A 54 -9.95 5.41 -1.08
CA PRO A 54 -8.63 5.49 -1.65
C PRO A 54 -7.53 5.10 -0.67
N CYS A 55 -6.43 4.53 -1.17
CA CYS A 55 -5.27 4.23 -0.35
C CYS A 55 -4.56 5.52 0.09
N GLN A 56 -4.37 5.64 1.40
CA GLN A 56 -3.69 6.74 2.06
C GLN A 56 -2.20 6.43 2.21
N PRO A 57 -1.32 7.41 2.07
CA PRO A 57 0.10 7.22 2.29
C PRO A 57 0.38 6.94 3.77
N CYS A 58 1.34 6.06 4.03
CA CYS A 58 1.73 5.69 5.39
C CYS A 58 2.41 6.84 6.12
N HIS A 59 3.25 7.62 5.45
CA HIS A 59 4.02 8.74 6.04
C HIS A 59 4.80 8.34 7.31
N CYS A 60 5.37 7.14 7.35
CA CYS A 60 6.27 6.77 8.44
C CYS A 60 7.54 7.62 8.38
N HIS A 61 7.96 8.15 9.53
CA HIS A 61 9.14 9.00 9.62
C HIS A 61 10.39 8.22 9.19
N PRO A 62 11.15 8.67 8.18
CA PRO A 62 12.23 7.88 7.59
C PRO A 62 13.34 7.54 8.61
N GLU A 63 13.66 8.49 9.49
CA GLU A 63 14.68 8.27 10.52
C GLU A 63 14.14 7.54 11.75
N GLY A 64 12.83 7.61 11.99
CA GLY A 64 12.20 7.11 13.22
C GLY A 64 11.59 5.72 13.08
N SER A 65 11.25 5.32 11.86
CA SER A 65 10.63 4.03 11.55
C SER A 65 11.63 3.01 11.03
N LEU A 66 11.35 1.72 11.24
CA LEU A 66 12.13 0.62 10.67
C LEU A 66 11.89 0.44 9.17
N GLN A 67 10.72 0.87 8.69
CA GLN A 67 10.35 0.79 7.29
C GLN A 67 9.28 1.84 6.94
N PRO A 68 9.20 2.28 5.67
CA PRO A 68 8.21 3.24 5.21
C PRO A 68 6.76 2.70 5.13
N GLN A 69 6.60 1.37 5.17
CA GLN A 69 5.29 0.72 5.15
C GLN A 69 4.72 0.58 6.57
N CYS A 70 3.47 1.02 6.72
CA CYS A 70 2.65 0.90 7.91
C CYS A 70 1.73 -0.34 7.86
N ASP A 71 1.12 -0.66 8.99
CA ASP A 71 0.12 -1.73 9.10
C ASP A 71 -1.26 -1.33 8.51
N SER A 72 -2.27 -2.20 8.66
CA SER A 72 -3.64 -1.96 8.18
C SER A 72 -4.35 -0.79 8.87
N SER A 73 -3.92 -0.43 10.09
CA SER A 73 -4.41 0.75 10.81
C SER A 73 -3.72 2.03 10.38
N GLY A 74 -2.63 1.94 9.62
CA GLY A 74 -1.79 3.08 9.27
C GLY A 74 -0.65 3.31 10.25
N THR A 75 -0.43 2.39 11.20
CA THR A 75 0.59 2.53 12.24
C THR A 75 1.96 2.07 11.77
N CYS A 76 2.96 2.91 12.04
CA CYS A 76 4.33 2.67 11.64
C CYS A 76 5.08 1.87 12.70
N LEU A 77 5.99 1.02 12.23
CA LEU A 77 6.87 0.29 13.12
C LEU A 77 8.07 1.16 13.48
N CYS A 78 8.14 1.61 14.73
CA CYS A 78 9.18 2.53 15.19
C CYS A 78 10.48 1.82 15.56
N LYS A 79 11.61 2.50 15.35
CA LYS A 79 12.91 2.10 15.86
C LYS A 79 12.92 2.11 17.40
N ALA A 80 13.94 1.49 17.98
CA ALA A 80 14.17 1.59 19.42
C ALA A 80 14.20 3.07 19.85
N ASN A 81 13.60 3.35 21.01
CA ASN A 81 13.55 4.68 21.62
C ASN A 81 12.78 5.77 20.84
N VAL A 82 12.06 5.40 19.77
CA VAL A 82 11.14 6.28 19.04
C VAL A 82 9.69 5.86 19.31
N THR A 83 8.76 6.79 19.26
CA THR A 83 7.32 6.63 19.51
C THR A 83 6.50 7.56 18.62
N GLY A 84 5.17 7.47 18.73
CA GLY A 84 4.22 8.19 17.88
C GLY A 84 3.66 7.32 16.77
N TRP A 85 2.52 7.72 16.21
CA TRP A 85 1.82 6.94 15.18
C TRP A 85 2.68 6.82 13.90
N LYS A 86 3.45 7.87 13.60
CA LYS A 86 4.33 7.94 12.44
C LYS A 86 5.79 7.87 12.84
N CYS A 87 6.10 7.49 14.08
CA CYS A 87 7.45 7.42 14.62
C CYS A 87 8.17 8.79 14.59
N GLU A 88 7.42 9.84 14.88
CA GLU A 88 7.85 11.24 14.76
C GLU A 88 8.44 11.83 16.04
N ARG A 89 8.47 11.08 17.15
CA ARG A 89 8.94 11.57 18.45
C ARG A 89 9.88 10.58 19.14
N CYS A 90 10.87 11.08 19.86
CA CYS A 90 11.63 10.26 20.80
C CYS A 90 10.75 9.88 22.01
N LYS A 91 11.04 8.72 22.61
CA LYS A 91 10.46 8.36 23.92
C LYS A 91 11.00 9.30 24.99
N ASP A 92 10.25 9.44 26.08
CA ASP A 92 10.67 10.25 27.23
C ASP A 92 12.05 9.80 27.74
N GLY A 93 12.95 10.76 27.96
CA GLY A 93 14.34 10.52 28.36
C GLY A 93 15.34 10.34 27.22
N TYR A 94 14.91 10.37 25.95
CA TYR A 94 15.77 10.31 24.76
C TYR A 94 15.69 11.63 23.97
N HIS A 95 16.83 12.14 23.48
CA HIS A 95 16.93 13.38 22.69
C HIS A 95 18.00 13.27 21.60
#